data_AF-A0A0Q4FI88-F1
#
_entry.id   AF-A0A0Q4FI88-F1
#
_cell.length_a   1.000
_cell.length_b   1.000
_cell.length_c   1.000
_cell.angle_alpha   90.00
_cell.angle_beta   90.00
_cell.angle_gamma   90.00
#
_symmetry.space_group_name_H-M   'P 1'
#
loop_
_entity.id
_entity.type
_entity.pdbx_description
1 polymer ?
#
loop_
_entity_poly.entity_id
_entity_poly.type
_entity_poly.pdbx_seq_one_letter_code
_entity_poly.pdbx_strand_id
1 'polypeptide(L)' 'MADDNDRIHVSATDARAGATPGVTRYVLIVSLTAAIAVMAYILLT' A
#
# COMPACT_ATOMS: atom_id res chain seq x y z
N MET A 1 -1.78 21.06 38.57
CA MET A 1 -0.91 20.20 37.75
C MET A 1 -1.78 19.52 36.72
N ALA A 2 -1.70 19.92 35.45
CA ALA A 2 -2.31 19.18 34.35
C ALA A 2 -1.38 18.00 34.02
N ASP A 3 -1.95 16.81 33.94
CA ASP A 3 -1.24 15.58 33.57
C ASP A 3 -1.03 15.58 32.05
N ASP A 4 0.16 15.99 31.62
CA ASP A 4 0.55 16.16 30.22
C ASP A 4 1.17 14.89 29.59
N ASN A 5 1.06 13.73 30.25
CA ASN A 5 2.00 12.63 30.02
C ASN A 5 1.53 11.50 29.10
N ASP A 6 0.40 11.64 28.38
CA ASP A 6 -0.11 10.53 27.55
C ASP A 6 -0.55 10.97 26.13
N ARG A 7 0.14 11.96 25.56
CA ARG A 7 0.01 12.26 24.13
C ARG A 7 0.83 11.25 23.34
N ILE A 8 0.19 10.14 22.95
CA ILE A 8 0.70 9.17 21.98
C ILE A 8 1.09 9.94 20.71
N HIS A 9 2.38 10.24 20.56
CA HIS A 9 2.96 10.82 19.36
C HIS A 9 3.01 9.73 18.28
N VAL A 10 1.87 9.44 17.68
CA VAL A 10 1.83 8.68 16.43
C VAL A 10 2.45 9.59 15.38
N SER A 11 3.64 9.25 14.89
CA SER A 11 4.29 10.06 13.87
C SER A 11 3.34 10.20 12.67
N ALA A 12 3.28 11.38 12.05
CA ALA A 12 2.44 11.59 10.86
C ALA A 12 2.80 10.62 9.71
N THR A 13 3.99 10.01 9.78
CA THR A 13 4.40 8.89 8.94
C THR A 13 3.46 7.70 9.10
N ASP A 14 3.12 7.30 10.32
CA ASP A 14 2.18 6.19 10.58
C ASP A 14 0.73 6.55 10.21
N ALA A 15 0.33 7.81 10.39
CA ALA A 15 -1.00 8.30 10.00
C ALA A 15 -1.21 8.31 8.47
N ARG A 16 -0.13 8.40 7.67
CA ARG A 16 -0.12 8.16 6.21
C ARG A 16 0.37 6.76 5.82
N ALA A 17 0.88 5.96 6.76
CA ALA A 17 1.34 4.59 6.53
C ALA A 17 0.23 3.54 6.65
N GLY A 18 -1.04 3.94 6.67
CA GLY A 18 -2.17 3.05 6.35
C GLY A 18 -2.01 2.36 4.98
N ALA A 19 -1.12 2.87 4.13
CA ALA A 19 -0.52 2.12 3.04
C ALA A 19 0.90 1.72 3.44
N THR A 20 1.10 0.48 3.91
CA THR A 20 2.43 -0.17 3.88
C THR A 20 3.04 0.09 2.50
N PRO A 21 4.03 0.99 2.35
CA PRO A 21 4.39 1.55 1.04
C PRO A 21 4.85 0.47 0.05
N GLY A 22 5.46 -0.60 0.58
CA GLY A 22 5.84 -1.76 -0.20
C GLY A 22 4.64 -2.58 -0.70
N VAL A 23 3.63 -2.82 0.14
CA VAL A 23 2.52 -3.72 -0.19
C VAL A 23 1.69 -3.16 -1.34
N THR A 24 1.31 -1.88 -1.30
CA THR A 24 0.57 -1.25 -2.41
C THR A 24 1.37 -1.34 -3.71
N ARG A 25 2.69 -1.12 -3.66
CA ARG A 25 3.56 -1.22 -4.83
C ARG A 25 3.62 -2.65 -5.38
N TYR A 26 3.72 -3.67 -4.52
CA TYR A 26 3.71 -5.07 -4.94
C TYR A 26 2.37 -5.47 -5.57
N VAL A 27 1.25 -5.11 -4.94
CA VAL A 27 -0.09 -5.40 -5.46
C VAL A 27 -0.30 -4.77 -6.84
N LEU A 28 0.15 -3.52 -7.02
CA LEU A 28 0.09 -2.83 -8.32
C LEU A 28 0.87 -3.57 -9.40
N ILE A 29 2.12 -3.94 -9.12
CA ILE A 29 2.98 -4.62 -10.10
C ILE A 29 2.41 -6.00 -10.46
N VAL A 30 1.98 -6.77 -9.45
CA VAL A 30 1.42 -8.11 -9.67
C VAL A 30 0.12 -8.04 -10.48
N SER A 31 -0.81 -7.16 -10.10
CA SER A 31 -2.10 -7.02 -10.78
C SER A 31 -1.94 -6.53 -12.23
N LEU A 32 -1.07 -5.56 -12.47
CA LEU A 32 -0.76 -5.08 -13.82
C LEU A 32 -0.19 -6.21 -14.69
N THR A 33 0.79 -6.95 -14.16
CA THR A 33 1.42 -8.06 -14.88
C THR A 33 0.40 -9.15 -15.21
N ALA A 34 -0.48 -9.49 -14.27
CA ALA A 34 -1.54 -10.47 -14.49
C ALA A 34 -2.54 -10.01 -15.57
N ALA A 35 -2.96 -8.74 -15.54
CA ALA A 35 -3.87 -8.19 -16.54
C ALA A 35 -3.26 -8.24 -17.96
N ILE A 36 -1.98 -7.88 -18.09
CA ILE A 36 -1.25 -7.98 -19.37
C ILE A 36 -1.17 -9.43 -19.83
N ALA A 37 -0.84 -10.37 -18.94
CA ALA A 37 -0.74 -11.79 -19.29
C ALA A 37 -2.08 -12.36 -19.80
N VAL A 38 -3.19 -12.01 -19.15
CA VAL A 38 -4.54 -12.40 -19.60
C VAL A 38 -4.86 -11.81 -20.96
N MET A 39 -4.60 -10.51 -21.16
CA MET A 39 -4.84 -9.85 -22.44
C MET A 39 -3.99 -10.46 -23.56
N ALA A 40 -2.70 -10.72 -23.29
CA ALA A 40 -1.79 -11.36 -24.22
C ALA A 40 -2.23 -12.79 -24.57
N TYR A 41 -2.72 -13.55 -23.58
CA TYR A 41 -3.28 -14.88 -23.81
C TYR A 41 -4.47 -14.79 -24.76
N ILE A 42 -5.45 -13.93 -24.47
CA ILE A 42 -6.64 -13.76 -25.33
C ILE A 42 -6.27 -13.35 -26.76
N LEU A 43 -5.23 -12.53 -26.95
CA LEU A 43 -4.81 -12.05 -28.26
C LEU A 43 -3.97 -13.07 -29.06
N LEU A 44 -3.22 -13.93 -28.38
CA LEU A 44 -2.27 -14.86 -29.00
C LEU A 44 -2.82 -16.29 -29.13
N THR A 45 -3.96 -16.58 -28.51
CA THR A 45 -4.73 -17.81 -28.72
C THR A 45 -5.77 -17.61 -29.80
#